data_AF-A0AA96QQD0-F1
#
_entry.id   AF-A0AA96QQD0-F1
#
_cell.length_a   1.000
_cell.length_b   1.000
_cell.length_c   1.000
_cell.angle_alpha   90.00
_cell.angle_beta   90.00
_cell.angle_gamma   90.00
#
_symmetry.space_group_name_H-M   'P 1'
#
loop_
_entity.id
_entity.type
_entity.pdbx_description
1 polymer ?
#
loop_
_entity_poly.entity_id
_entity_poly.type
_entity_poly.pdbx_seq_one_letter_code
_entity_poly.pdbx_strand_id
1 'polypeptide(L)'
;MIIPDLTPRFQLVPPERAREIRTTCARWGYSALAVTAMDAALLVYYATLPQASVFAGVFGGFSVLMLLMASVTMASCRNAVPNGYLNLHEARFARRFPWVMWVFSMPTTGVSLLVLWGSDHGRFGGGWSTLLYLLVVVAPFLVTTVVAVRCFTLFQAPYYYGPVPPRA
;
A
#
# COMPACT_ATOMS: atom_id res chain seq x y z
N MET A 1 21.88 -32.32 20.56
CA MET A 1 22.44 -31.26 19.68
C MET A 1 21.26 -30.54 19.05
N ILE A 2 20.85 -29.42 19.64
CA ILE A 2 19.78 -28.57 19.09
C ILE A 2 20.44 -27.78 17.97
N ILE A 3 20.13 -28.10 16.72
CA ILE A 3 20.54 -27.27 15.58
C ILE A 3 19.63 -26.04 15.66
N PRO A 4 20.13 -24.84 15.99
CA PRO A 4 19.30 -23.65 15.98
C PRO A 4 18.76 -23.45 14.57
N ASP A 5 17.48 -23.09 14.48
CA ASP A 5 16.73 -22.74 13.28
C ASP A 5 17.54 -21.85 12.32
N LEU A 6 18.32 -22.47 11.44
CA LEU A 6 18.72 -21.89 10.17
C LEU A 6 17.49 -21.96 9.27
N THR A 7 16.48 -21.14 9.58
CA THR A 7 15.35 -20.94 8.67
C THR A 7 15.92 -20.68 7.28
N PRO A 8 15.60 -21.49 6.25
CA PRO A 8 16.16 -21.30 4.93
C PRO A 8 15.71 -19.92 4.46
N ARG A 9 16.62 -18.94 4.46
CA ARG A 9 16.33 -17.53 4.12
C ARG A 9 15.77 -17.39 2.71
N PHE A 10 16.01 -18.39 1.87
CA PHE A 10 15.56 -18.48 0.50
C PHE A 10 14.76 -19.76 0.30
N GLN A 11 13.59 -19.63 -0.30
CA GLN A 11 12.74 -20.75 -0.68
C GLN A 11 12.67 -20.79 -2.20
N LEU A 12 12.94 -21.94 -2.82
CA LEU A 12 12.87 -22.09 -4.28
C LEU A 12 11.42 -21.88 -4.74
N VAL A 13 11.16 -21.09 -5.78
CA VAL A 13 9.81 -20.88 -6.30
C VAL A 13 9.75 -21.35 -7.75
N PRO A 14 8.66 -22.04 -8.18
CA PRO A 14 8.46 -22.36 -9.58
C PRO A 14 8.58 -21.11 -10.47
N PRO A 15 9.25 -21.20 -11.63
CA PRO A 15 9.51 -20.03 -12.48
C PRO A 15 8.24 -19.31 -12.93
N GLU A 16 7.14 -20.06 -13.16
CA GLU A 16 5.83 -19.51 -13.50
C GLU A 16 5.30 -18.61 -12.39
N ARG A 17 5.35 -19.07 -11.13
CA ARG A 17 4.89 -18.31 -9.97
C ARG A 17 5.77 -17.11 -9.68
N ALA A 18 7.09 -17.25 -9.85
CA ALA A 18 8.03 -16.13 -9.74
C ALA A 18 7.70 -15.02 -10.76
N ARG A 19 7.36 -15.40 -12.00
CA ARG A 19 6.95 -14.45 -13.03
C ARG A 19 5.60 -13.81 -12.71
N GLU A 20 4.64 -14.58 -12.22
CA GLU A 20 3.33 -14.09 -11.79
C GLU A 20 3.44 -13.07 -10.66
N ILE A 21 4.23 -13.35 -9.61
CA ILE A 21 4.44 -12.42 -8.49
C ILE A 21 5.09 -11.13 -9.01
N ARG A 22 6.17 -11.22 -9.79
CA ARG A 22 6.87 -10.03 -10.32
C ARG A 22 5.96 -9.16 -11.20
N THR A 23 5.21 -9.78 -12.12
CA THR A 23 4.31 -9.06 -13.04
C THR A 23 3.14 -8.44 -12.31
N THR A 24 2.54 -9.15 -11.35
CA THR A 24 1.43 -8.64 -10.54
C THR A 24 1.88 -7.50 -9.64
N CYS A 25 2.98 -7.66 -8.90
CA CYS A 25 3.57 -6.62 -8.07
C CYS A 25 3.92 -5.37 -8.89
N ALA A 26 4.54 -5.53 -10.07
CA ALA A 26 4.86 -4.41 -10.94
C ALA A 26 3.59 -3.70 -11.45
N ARG A 27 2.61 -4.45 -11.98
CA ARG A 27 1.38 -3.87 -12.54
C ARG A 27 0.62 -3.07 -11.49
N TRP A 28 0.37 -3.67 -10.32
CA TRP A 28 -0.39 -3.01 -9.25
C TRP A 28 0.41 -1.92 -8.54
N GLY A 29 1.72 -2.12 -8.35
CA GLY A 29 2.60 -1.11 -7.77
C GLY A 29 2.67 0.14 -8.64
N TYR A 30 2.85 0.00 -9.95
CA TYR A 30 2.87 1.14 -10.88
C TYR A 30 1.50 1.80 -11.05
N SER A 31 0.41 1.04 -11.10
CA SER A 31 -0.93 1.64 -11.12
C SER A 31 -1.22 2.42 -9.84
N ALA A 32 -0.83 1.87 -8.68
CA ALA A 32 -1.00 2.57 -7.41
C ALA A 32 -0.15 3.85 -7.36
N LEU A 33 1.11 3.82 -7.83
CA LEU A 33 1.95 5.02 -7.94
C LEU A 33 1.32 6.11 -8.83
N ALA A 34 0.70 5.72 -9.94
CA ALA A 34 -0.01 6.67 -10.80
C ALA A 34 -1.20 7.32 -10.07
N VAL A 35 -1.97 6.54 -9.31
CA VAL A 35 -3.07 7.06 -8.48
C VAL A 35 -2.53 7.97 -7.37
N THR A 36 -1.44 7.59 -6.70
CA THR A 36 -0.77 8.44 -5.70
C THR A 36 -0.38 9.79 -6.28
N ALA A 37 0.13 9.82 -7.52
CA ALA A 37 0.49 11.08 -8.18
C ALA A 37 -0.74 11.94 -8.49
N MET A 38 -1.85 11.31 -8.91
CA MET A 38 -3.13 12.01 -9.11
C MET A 38 -3.68 12.57 -7.79
N ASP A 39 -3.65 11.78 -6.71
CA ASP A 39 -4.09 12.20 -5.38
C ASP A 39 -3.20 13.34 -4.82
N ALA A 40 -1.88 13.27 -5.04
CA ALA A 40 -0.97 14.35 -4.66
C ALA A 40 -1.26 15.65 -5.43
N ALA A 41 -1.54 15.57 -6.74
CA ALA A 41 -1.92 16.73 -7.54
C ALA A 41 -3.26 17.32 -7.08
N LEU A 42 -4.25 16.46 -6.78
CA LEU A 42 -5.54 16.85 -6.22
C LEU A 42 -5.38 17.52 -4.85
N LEU A 43 -4.52 17.00 -3.99
CA LEU A 43 -4.22 17.59 -2.68
C LEU A 43 -3.60 18.98 -2.80
N VAL A 44 -2.65 19.15 -3.72
CA VAL A 44 -2.03 20.47 -3.99
C VAL A 44 -3.07 21.44 -4.54
N TYR A 45 -3.90 21.01 -5.50
CA TYR A 45 -4.98 21.84 -6.02
C TYR A 45 -5.98 22.23 -4.93
N TYR A 46 -6.41 21.26 -4.11
CA TYR A 46 -7.31 21.52 -2.99
C TYR A 46 -6.73 22.54 -2.00
N ALA A 47 -5.43 22.47 -1.71
CA ALA A 47 -4.75 23.42 -0.84
C ALA A 47 -4.73 24.86 -1.38
N THR A 48 -4.92 25.07 -2.68
CA THR A 48 -5.04 26.42 -3.28
C THR A 48 -6.45 27.02 -3.14
N LEU A 49 -7.45 26.22 -2.77
CA LEU A 49 -8.82 26.71 -2.63
C LEU A 49 -8.99 27.52 -1.34
N PRO A 50 -9.75 28.64 -1.36
CA PRO A 50 -9.94 29.49 -0.18
C PRO A 50 -10.70 28.79 0.96
N GLN A 51 -11.37 27.68 0.67
CA GLN A 51 -12.14 26.87 1.62
C GLN A 51 -11.36 25.63 2.09
N ALA A 52 -10.06 25.54 1.76
CA ALA A 52 -9.23 24.40 2.10
C ALA A 52 -9.14 24.22 3.62
N SER A 53 -9.70 23.11 4.12
CA SER A 53 -9.50 22.73 5.52
C SER A 53 -8.06 22.28 5.75
N VAL A 54 -7.39 22.91 6.71
CA VAL A 54 -6.03 22.55 7.16
C VAL A 54 -5.98 21.07 7.59
N PHE A 55 -7.03 20.58 8.24
CA PHE A 55 -7.14 19.17 8.62
C PHE A 55 -7.15 18.24 7.41
N ALA A 56 -7.86 18.60 6.34
CA ALA A 56 -7.85 17.84 5.09
C ALA A 56 -6.45 17.81 4.46
N GLY A 57 -5.75 18.95 4.49
CA GLY A 57 -4.38 19.06 4.00
C GLY A 57 -3.43 18.13 4.75
N VAL A 58 -3.47 18.15 6.08
CA VAL A 58 -2.61 17.33 6.94
C VAL A 58 -2.96 15.84 6.82
N PHE A 59 -4.22 15.47 7.05
CA PHE A 59 -4.62 14.05 7.02
C PHE A 59 -4.64 13.46 5.61
N GLY A 60 -5.02 14.26 4.60
CA GLY A 60 -4.89 13.90 3.20
C GLY A 60 -3.42 13.70 2.82
N GLY A 61 -2.54 14.61 3.21
CA GLY A 61 -1.09 14.47 3.02
C GLY A 61 -0.51 13.20 3.67
N PHE A 62 -0.88 12.91 4.92
CA PHE A 62 -0.50 11.66 5.57
C PHE A 62 -1.06 10.44 4.83
N SER A 63 -2.32 10.48 4.36
CA SER A 63 -2.93 9.38 3.61
C SER A 63 -2.20 9.11 2.29
N VAL A 64 -1.90 10.17 1.52
CA VAL A 64 -1.12 10.07 0.27
C VAL A 64 0.29 9.56 0.53
N LEU A 65 0.94 9.98 1.63
CA LEU A 65 2.25 9.47 2.02
C LEU A 65 2.20 7.97 2.34
N MET A 66 1.20 7.52 3.10
CA MET A 66 1.02 6.09 3.41
C MET A 66 0.77 5.28 2.13
N LEU A 67 -0.06 5.79 1.22
CA LEU A 67 -0.29 5.18 -0.09
C LEU A 67 1.01 5.12 -0.92
N LEU A 68 1.81 6.19 -0.92
CA LEU A 68 3.10 6.23 -1.60
C LEU A 68 4.03 5.14 -1.06
N MET A 69 4.16 5.04 0.26
CA MET A 69 5.01 4.03 0.90
C MET A 69 4.52 2.61 0.59
N ALA A 70 3.20 2.38 0.61
CA ALA A 70 2.61 1.08 0.28
C ALA A 70 2.82 0.71 -1.20
N SER A 71 2.62 1.65 -2.12
CA SER A 71 2.77 1.46 -3.57
C SER A 71 4.24 1.27 -3.99
N VAL A 72 5.17 2.04 -3.43
CA VAL A 72 6.62 1.83 -3.60
C VAL A 72 7.03 0.45 -3.08
N THR A 73 6.52 0.04 -1.92
CA THR A 73 6.78 -1.29 -1.37
C THR A 73 6.27 -2.38 -2.32
N MET A 74 5.05 -2.26 -2.84
CA MET A 74 4.50 -3.22 -3.79
C MET A 74 5.29 -3.26 -5.11
N ALA A 75 5.73 -2.11 -5.63
CA ALA A 75 6.54 -2.04 -6.83
C ALA A 75 7.95 -2.66 -6.62
N SER A 76 8.55 -2.46 -5.44
CA SER A 76 9.86 -3.01 -5.08
C SER A 76 9.84 -4.50 -4.75
N CYS A 77 8.67 -5.05 -4.37
CA CYS A 77 8.48 -6.49 -4.10
C CYS A 77 8.84 -7.40 -5.28
N ARG A 78 8.93 -6.88 -6.52
CA ARG A 78 9.46 -7.64 -7.66
C ARG A 78 10.90 -8.14 -7.42
N ASN A 79 11.67 -7.43 -6.58
CA ASN A 79 13.05 -7.77 -6.24
C ASN A 79 13.13 -8.88 -5.17
N ALA A 80 12.03 -9.18 -4.46
CA ALA A 80 11.99 -10.22 -3.43
C ALA A 80 12.11 -11.64 -3.96
N VAL A 81 12.07 -11.81 -5.29
CA VAL A 81 12.30 -13.09 -5.96
C VAL A 81 13.53 -13.00 -6.88
N PRO A 82 14.77 -12.94 -6.39
CA PRO A 82 15.96 -12.99 -7.25
C PRO A 82 16.17 -14.40 -7.83
N ASN A 83 16.39 -14.51 -9.14
CA ASN A 83 16.80 -15.76 -9.81
C ASN A 83 15.93 -17.02 -9.49
N GLY A 84 14.64 -16.83 -9.22
CA GLY A 84 13.71 -17.95 -8.91
C GLY A 84 13.69 -18.36 -7.43
N TYR A 85 14.40 -17.65 -6.55
CA TYR A 85 14.36 -17.86 -5.11
C TYR A 85 13.56 -16.75 -4.44
N LEU A 86 12.65 -17.07 -3.53
CA LEU A 86 11.93 -16.10 -2.71
C LEU A 86 12.69 -15.84 -1.42
N ASN A 87 13.08 -14.59 -1.17
CA ASN A 87 13.64 -14.17 0.11
C ASN A 87 12.51 -14.09 1.16
N LEU A 88 12.52 -14.99 2.15
CA LEU A 88 11.47 -15.06 3.18
C LEU A 88 11.44 -13.85 4.10
N HIS A 89 12.55 -13.13 4.25
CA HIS A 89 12.59 -11.91 5.04
C HIS A 89 11.87 -10.78 4.30
N GLU A 90 12.21 -10.57 3.02
CA GLU A 90 11.56 -9.58 2.17
C GLU A 90 10.08 -9.92 1.95
N ALA A 91 9.72 -11.19 1.76
CA ALA A 91 8.34 -11.62 1.63
C ALA A 91 7.50 -11.40 2.90
N ARG A 92 8.12 -11.43 4.08
CA ARG A 92 7.45 -11.06 5.35
C ARG A 92 7.30 -9.55 5.46
N PHE A 93 8.32 -8.80 5.09
CA PHE A 93 8.28 -7.33 5.06
C PHE A 93 7.20 -6.83 4.08
N ALA A 94 7.17 -7.38 2.87
CA ALA A 94 6.18 -7.12 1.82
C ALA A 94 4.74 -7.36 2.28
N ARG A 95 4.52 -8.31 3.21
CA ARG A 95 3.20 -8.54 3.81
C ARG A 95 2.88 -7.54 4.90
N ARG A 96 3.79 -7.38 5.86
CA ARG A 96 3.52 -6.58 7.07
C ARG A 96 3.47 -5.09 6.76
N PHE A 97 4.36 -4.60 5.89
CA PHE A 97 4.51 -3.18 5.69
C PHE A 97 3.26 -2.51 5.09
N PRO A 98 2.67 -2.99 3.98
CA PRO A 98 1.41 -2.43 3.47
C PRO A 98 0.24 -2.55 4.45
N TRP A 99 0.20 -3.63 5.24
CA TRP A 99 -0.80 -3.78 6.31
C TRP A 99 -0.64 -2.72 7.41
N VAL A 100 0.59 -2.45 7.84
CA VAL A 100 0.88 -1.40 8.82
C VAL A 100 0.48 -0.03 8.26
N MET A 101 0.83 0.28 7.00
CA MET A 101 0.41 1.52 6.34
C MET A 101 -1.12 1.64 6.27
N TRP A 102 -1.82 0.54 5.97
CA TRP A 102 -3.27 0.50 5.95
C TRP A 102 -3.89 0.77 7.33
N VAL A 103 -3.37 0.14 8.39
CA VAL A 103 -3.82 0.39 9.77
C VAL A 103 -3.62 1.86 10.16
N PHE A 104 -2.51 2.49 9.76
CA PHE A 104 -2.29 3.92 10.00
C PHE A 104 -3.19 4.82 9.15
N SER A 105 -3.62 4.37 7.97
CA SER A 105 -4.54 5.13 7.12
C SER A 105 -6.00 5.11 7.61
N MET A 106 -6.39 4.14 8.44
CA MET A 106 -7.73 4.09 9.04
C MET A 106 -8.04 5.30 9.95
N PRO A 107 -7.23 5.62 10.98
CA PRO A 107 -7.51 6.75 11.87
C PRO A 107 -7.43 8.08 11.14
N THR A 108 -6.52 8.26 10.18
CA THR A 108 -6.45 9.50 9.39
C THR A 108 -7.72 9.71 8.57
N THR A 109 -8.24 8.64 7.95
CA THR A 109 -9.51 8.66 7.21
C THR A 109 -10.70 8.90 8.15
N GLY A 110 -10.75 8.18 9.28
CA GLY A 110 -11.83 8.28 10.26
C GLY A 110 -11.95 9.68 10.89
N VAL A 111 -10.83 10.25 11.34
CA VAL A 111 -10.80 11.62 11.89
C VAL A 111 -11.21 12.64 10.83
N SER A 112 -10.75 12.47 9.59
CA SER A 112 -11.13 13.35 8.48
C SER A 112 -12.65 13.30 8.19
N LEU A 113 -13.24 12.11 8.16
CA LEU A 113 -14.69 11.95 7.99
C LEU A 113 -15.49 12.55 9.15
N LEU A 114 -15.01 12.42 10.39
CA LEU A 114 -15.63 13.07 11.55
C LEU A 114 -15.57 14.59 11.47
N VAL A 115 -14.43 15.14 11.02
CA VAL A 115 -14.28 16.58 10.80
C VAL A 115 -15.23 17.06 9.71
N LEU A 116 -15.34 16.33 8.60
CA LEU A 116 -16.26 16.65 7.51
C LEU A 116 -17.72 16.64 8.01
N TRP A 117 -18.13 15.59 8.71
CA TRP A 117 -19.48 15.46 9.24
C TRP A 117 -19.84 16.57 10.23
N GLY A 118 -18.89 16.95 11.10
CA GLY A 118 -19.08 18.07 12.04
C GLY A 118 -19.06 19.46 11.40
N SER A 119 -18.56 19.60 10.18
CA SER A 119 -18.40 20.90 9.49
C SER A 119 -19.38 21.14 8.34
N ASP A 120 -19.99 20.08 7.81
CA ASP A 120 -21.13 20.15 6.87
C ASP A 120 -22.39 20.80 7.48
N HIS A 121 -22.42 21.01 8.81
CA HIS A 121 -23.49 21.78 9.47
C HIS A 121 -23.31 23.30 9.38
N GLY A 122 -22.27 23.84 8.72
CA GLY A 122 -22.20 25.30 8.55
C GLY A 122 -21.07 25.93 7.73
N ARG A 123 -20.10 25.19 7.17
CA ARG A 123 -18.92 25.82 6.50
C ARG A 123 -18.59 25.36 5.07
N PHE A 124 -19.04 24.18 4.63
CA PHE A 124 -18.78 23.70 3.26
C PHE A 124 -19.93 24.09 2.32
N GLY A 125 -19.87 25.30 1.77
CA GLY A 125 -20.93 25.93 0.95
C GLY A 125 -21.13 25.37 -0.46
N GLY A 126 -20.74 24.14 -0.78
CA GLY A 126 -20.97 23.56 -2.11
C GLY A 126 -20.52 22.10 -2.26
N GLY A 127 -21.33 21.28 -2.93
CA GLY A 127 -21.07 19.84 -3.09
C GLY A 127 -19.72 19.48 -3.73
N TRP A 128 -19.11 20.40 -4.50
CA TRP A 128 -17.80 20.19 -5.13
C TRP A 128 -16.62 20.19 -4.14
N SER A 129 -16.64 21.03 -3.10
CA SER A 129 -15.57 21.05 -2.09
C SER A 129 -15.61 19.80 -1.21
N THR A 130 -16.82 19.34 -0.87
CA THR A 130 -17.05 18.09 -0.12
C THR A 130 -16.61 16.88 -0.94
N LEU A 131 -16.90 16.86 -2.24
CA LEU A 131 -16.47 15.79 -3.14
C LEU A 131 -14.94 15.74 -3.29
N LEU A 132 -14.28 16.89 -3.46
CA LEU A 132 -12.80 16.96 -3.49
C LEU A 132 -12.19 16.50 -2.16
N TYR A 133 -12.77 16.90 -1.03
CA TYR A 133 -12.34 16.44 0.30
C TYR A 133 -12.42 14.92 0.41
N LEU A 134 -13.56 14.33 0.02
CA LEU A 134 -13.78 12.89 0.07
C LEU A 134 -12.81 12.15 -0.85
N LEU A 135 -12.52 12.67 -2.05
CA LEU A 135 -11.54 12.07 -2.94
C LEU A 135 -10.14 12.05 -2.31
N VAL A 136 -9.67 13.19 -1.81
CA VAL A 136 -8.32 13.34 -1.23
C VAL A 136 -8.11 12.46 0.02
N VAL A 137 -9.19 12.15 0.75
CA VAL A 137 -9.11 11.38 2.01
C VAL A 137 -9.42 9.90 1.78
N VAL A 138 -10.48 9.58 1.04
CA VAL A 138 -11.02 8.22 0.91
C VAL A 138 -10.38 7.44 -0.23
N ALA A 139 -10.04 8.09 -1.35
CA ALA A 139 -9.39 7.40 -2.47
C ALA A 139 -8.06 6.75 -2.06
N PRO A 140 -7.12 7.45 -1.38
CA PRO A 140 -5.87 6.82 -0.97
C PRO A 140 -6.07 5.69 0.03
N PHE A 141 -7.09 5.76 0.89
CA PHE A 141 -7.44 4.68 1.81
C PHE A 141 -7.91 3.42 1.07
N LEU A 142 -8.81 3.57 0.09
CA LEU A 142 -9.31 2.45 -0.71
C LEU A 142 -8.18 1.80 -1.51
N VAL A 143 -7.32 2.60 -2.14
CA VAL A 143 -6.19 2.07 -2.91
C VAL A 143 -5.19 1.37 -1.99
N THR A 144 -4.89 1.95 -0.82
CA THR A 144 -4.01 1.32 0.18
C THR A 144 -4.59 -0.01 0.67
N THR A 145 -5.92 -0.10 0.83
CA THR A 145 -6.61 -1.35 1.17
C THR A 145 -6.40 -2.41 0.08
N VAL A 146 -6.61 -2.05 -1.18
CA VAL A 146 -6.39 -2.96 -2.31
C VAL A 146 -4.93 -3.43 -2.35
N VAL A 147 -3.97 -2.52 -2.19
CA VAL A 147 -2.53 -2.86 -2.15
C VAL A 147 -2.22 -3.81 -0.98
N ALA A 148 -2.74 -3.55 0.22
CA ALA A 148 -2.52 -4.40 1.39
C ALA A 148 -3.09 -5.81 1.20
N VAL A 149 -4.32 -5.92 0.69
CA VAL A 149 -4.96 -7.22 0.39
C VAL A 149 -4.19 -7.97 -0.70
N ARG A 150 -3.78 -7.29 -1.78
CA ARG A 150 -3.00 -7.91 -2.85
C ARG A 150 -1.63 -8.38 -2.37
N CYS A 151 -0.92 -7.58 -1.59
CA CYS A 151 0.35 -7.99 -0.98
C CYS A 151 0.16 -9.17 -0.03
N PHE A 152 -0.92 -9.19 0.77
CA PHE A 152 -1.20 -10.31 1.66
C PHE A 152 -1.46 -11.60 0.87
N THR A 153 -2.35 -11.55 -0.11
CA THR A 153 -2.73 -12.72 -0.95
C THR A 153 -1.58 -13.26 -1.79
N LEU A 154 -0.75 -12.37 -2.38
CA LEU A 154 0.40 -12.79 -3.21
C LEU A 154 1.47 -13.51 -2.41
N PHE A 155 1.69 -13.07 -1.17
CA PHE A 155 2.77 -13.58 -0.34
C PHE A 155 2.30 -14.58 0.71
N GLN A 156 1.00 -14.82 0.94
CA GLN A 156 0.51 -15.79 1.94
C GLN A 156 1.22 -17.15 1.81
N ALA A 157 1.69 -17.70 2.93
CA ALA A 157 2.50 -18.93 3.01
C ALA A 157 1.73 -19.99 3.84
N PRO A 158 1.97 -21.30 3.65
CA PRO A 158 3.21 -21.88 3.17
C PRO A 158 3.01 -22.68 1.89
N TYR A 159 3.52 -22.18 0.76
CA TYR A 159 3.83 -23.11 -0.31
C TYR A 159 4.96 -23.99 0.23
N TYR A 160 4.67 -25.28 0.43
CA TYR A 160 5.67 -26.33 0.52
C TYR A 160 6.41 -26.34 -0.82
N TYR A 161 7.37 -25.44 -0.99
CA TYR A 161 8.30 -25.59 -2.08
C TYR A 161 9.14 -26.81 -1.73
N GLY A 162 9.14 -27.80 -2.63
CA GLY A 162 9.86 -29.06 -2.46
C GLY A 162 11.34 -28.85 -2.12
N PRO A 163 12.04 -29.93 -1.73
CA PRO A 163 13.42 -29.86 -1.29
C PRO A 163 14.27 -29.08 -2.30
N VAL A 164 15.06 -28.14 -1.77
CA VAL A 164 16.00 -27.33 -2.55
C VAL A 164 16.90 -28.29 -3.33
N PRO A 165 16.92 -28.26 -4.67
CA PRO A 165 17.83 -29.10 -5.43
C PRO A 165 19.27 -28.74 -5.04
N PRO A 166 20.16 -29.73 -4.85
CA PRO A 166 21.54 -29.46 -4.48
C PRO A 166 22.16 -28.55 -5.53
N ARG A 167 22.84 -27.49 -5.06
CA ARG A 167 23.61 -26.60 -5.94
C ARG A 167 24.69 -27.44 -6.62
N ALA A 168 24.66 -27.47 -7.95
CA ALA A 168 25.76 -27.96 -8.76
C ALA A 168 26.94 -26.98 -8.73
#